data_AF-A0A534UQX1-F1
#
_entry.id   AF-A0A534UQX1-F1
#
_cell.length_a   1.000
_cell.length_b   1.000
_cell.length_c   1.000
_cell.angle_alpha   90.00
_cell.angle_beta   90.00
_cell.angle_gamma   90.00
#
_symmetry.space_group_name_H-M   'P 1'
#
loop_
_entity.id
_entity.type
_entity.pdbx_description
1 polymer ?
#
loop_
_entity_poly.entity_id
_entity_poly.type
_entity_poly.pdbx_seq_one_letter_code
_entity_poly.pdbx_strand_id
1 'polypeptide(L)'
;MNPPARTNLTAFPAEADGQGNVVVHLFAGDGTFKERVQNGQVSFPINEFPALANVGGAVLGRPDGFPGPLLVARLAAGTTADAIAAVSAVCTHLGCTVLPGAGGLQCPCHDSRFDLTGRFLQGPAGTNLLPYAVVFDGTTVTVSTTPRA
;
A
#
# COMPACT_ATOMS: atom_id res chain seq x y z
N MET A 1 26.59 -6.05 9.80
CA MET A 1 26.23 -7.49 9.76
C MET A 1 24.73 -7.57 9.60
N ASN A 2 24.23 -8.18 8.53
CA ASN A 2 22.79 -8.33 8.34
C ASN A 2 22.29 -9.41 9.31
N PRO A 3 21.31 -9.12 10.18
CA PRO A 3 20.78 -10.14 11.07
C PRO A 3 20.16 -11.28 10.25
N PRO A 4 20.13 -12.50 10.79
CA PRO A 4 19.52 -13.64 10.10
C PRO A 4 18.05 -13.33 9.77
N ALA A 5 17.60 -13.81 8.61
CA ALA A 5 16.21 -13.69 8.19
C ALA A 5 15.29 -14.23 9.30
N ARG A 6 14.33 -13.41 9.73
CA ARG A 6 13.37 -13.77 10.80
C ARG A 6 12.01 -14.23 10.27
N THR A 7 11.85 -14.27 8.95
CA THR A 7 10.61 -14.58 8.26
C THR A 7 10.88 -15.53 7.09
N ASN A 8 9.90 -16.42 6.82
CA ASN A 8 9.96 -17.34 5.70
C ASN A 8 9.96 -16.59 4.36
N LEU A 9 10.42 -17.29 3.31
CA LEU A 9 10.30 -16.81 1.94
C LEU A 9 8.82 -16.65 1.57
N THR A 10 8.49 -15.61 0.81
CA THR A 10 7.15 -15.39 0.27
C THR A 10 6.79 -16.51 -0.71
N ALA A 11 5.68 -17.19 -0.46
CA ALA A 11 5.09 -18.12 -1.42
C ALA A 11 4.22 -17.34 -2.42
N PHE A 12 4.38 -17.64 -3.71
CA PHE A 12 3.53 -17.07 -4.76
C PHE A 12 2.51 -18.11 -5.19
N PRO A 13 1.22 -17.75 -5.32
CA PRO A 13 0.23 -18.68 -5.82
C PRO A 13 0.60 -19.11 -7.23
N ALA A 14 0.48 -20.41 -7.46
CA ALA A 14 0.77 -21.04 -8.73
C ALA A 14 -0.39 -21.96 -9.09
N GLU A 15 -0.76 -21.93 -10.36
CA GLU A 15 -1.79 -22.80 -10.93
C GLU A 15 -1.23 -23.58 -12.11
N ALA A 16 -1.64 -24.84 -12.25
CA ALA A 16 -1.32 -25.62 -13.44
C ALA A 16 -2.42 -25.37 -14.48
N ASP A 17 -2.05 -24.98 -15.68
CA ASP A 17 -2.99 -24.89 -16.79
C ASP A 17 -3.37 -26.29 -17.31
N GLY A 18 -4.40 -26.35 -18.17
CA GLY A 18 -4.87 -27.59 -18.76
C GLY A 18 -3.88 -28.27 -19.72
N GLN A 19 -2.74 -27.63 -19.99
CA GLN A 19 -1.66 -28.11 -20.85
C GLN A 19 -0.45 -28.59 -20.03
N GLY A 20 -0.50 -28.51 -18.70
CA GLY A 20 0.57 -28.92 -17.80
C GLY A 20 1.65 -27.85 -17.55
N ASN A 21 1.45 -26.62 -18.00
CA ASN A 21 2.31 -25.50 -17.61
C ASN A 21 1.93 -25.01 -16.22
N VAL A 22 2.91 -24.54 -15.45
CA VAL A 22 2.69 -23.88 -14.16
C VAL A 22 2.77 -22.37 -14.36
N VAL A 23 1.67 -21.67 -14.13
CA VAL A 23 1.60 -20.22 -14.09
C VAL A 23 1.85 -19.78 -12.65
N VAL A 24 2.99 -19.14 -12.41
CA VAL A 24 3.30 -18.54 -11.11
C VAL A 24 2.91 -17.08 -11.16
N HIS A 25 1.98 -16.68 -10.31
CA HIS A 25 1.57 -15.29 -10.19
C HIS A 25 2.59 -14.53 -9.35
N LEU A 26 3.72 -14.16 -9.98
CA LEU A 26 4.84 -13.44 -9.34
C LEU A 26 4.41 -12.11 -8.71
N PHE A 27 3.25 -11.58 -9.12
CA PHE A 27 2.66 -10.35 -8.63
C PHE A 27 1.21 -10.52 -8.16
N ALA A 28 0.76 -11.76 -7.90
CA ALA A 28 -0.50 -11.94 -7.21
C ALA A 28 -0.46 -11.09 -5.94
N GLY A 29 -1.51 -10.28 -5.78
CA GLY A 29 -1.64 -9.46 -4.62
C GLY A 29 -1.59 -10.30 -3.34
N ASP A 30 -1.34 -9.65 -2.21
CA ASP A 30 -1.33 -10.33 -0.91
C ASP A 30 -2.74 -10.67 -0.37
N GLY A 31 -3.77 -10.44 -1.19
CA GLY A 31 -5.17 -10.67 -0.86
C GLY A 31 -5.81 -9.57 -0.01
N THR A 32 -5.04 -8.55 0.42
CA THR A 32 -5.58 -7.42 1.18
C THR A 32 -6.50 -6.57 0.31
N PHE A 33 -6.04 -6.25 -0.89
CA PHE A 33 -6.85 -5.65 -1.94
C PHE A 33 -7.26 -6.77 -2.89
N LYS A 34 -8.53 -7.17 -2.80
CA LYS A 34 -9.08 -8.23 -3.66
C LYS A 34 -9.13 -7.79 -5.12
N GLU A 35 -9.26 -6.48 -5.32
CA GLU A 35 -9.44 -5.91 -6.65
C GLU A 35 -8.09 -5.74 -7.33
N ARG A 36 -7.98 -6.31 -8.53
CA ARG A 36 -6.81 -6.17 -9.39
C ARG A 36 -6.81 -4.82 -10.10
N VAL A 37 -5.63 -4.37 -10.51
CA VAL A 37 -5.47 -3.20 -11.36
C VAL A 37 -6.19 -3.40 -12.69
N GLN A 38 -7.03 -2.42 -13.04
CA GLN A 38 -7.73 -2.31 -14.31
C GLN A 38 -7.53 -0.90 -14.85
N ASN A 39 -7.18 -0.77 -16.14
CA ASN A 39 -6.99 0.53 -16.80
C ASN A 39 -6.03 1.48 -16.04
N GLY A 40 -4.98 0.92 -15.42
CA GLY A 40 -4.00 1.69 -14.65
C GLY A 40 -4.51 2.22 -13.31
N GLN A 41 -5.57 1.63 -12.74
CA GLN A 41 -6.11 2.00 -11.45
C GLN A 41 -6.55 0.76 -10.66
N VAL A 42 -6.58 0.85 -9.34
CA VAL A 42 -7.27 -0.10 -8.46
C VAL A 42 -8.43 0.63 -7.78
N SER A 43 -9.60 0.01 -7.75
CA SER A 43 -10.80 0.56 -7.13
C SER A 43 -11.36 -0.44 -6.14
N PHE A 44 -11.75 0.00 -4.96
CA PHE A 44 -12.34 -0.85 -3.94
C PHE A 44 -13.35 -0.07 -3.09
N PRO A 45 -14.40 -0.73 -2.57
CA PRO A 45 -15.33 -0.08 -1.67
C PRO A 45 -14.68 0.13 -0.29
N ILE A 46 -14.81 1.33 0.27
CA ILE A 46 -14.14 1.71 1.51
C ILE A 46 -14.62 0.88 2.72
N ASN A 47 -15.86 0.37 2.66
CA ASN A 47 -16.45 -0.44 3.72
C ASN A 47 -15.84 -1.84 3.85
N GLU A 48 -15.10 -2.32 2.85
CA GLU A 48 -14.30 -3.56 2.97
C GLU A 48 -13.09 -3.39 3.90
N PHE A 49 -12.76 -2.15 4.26
CA PHE A 49 -11.61 -1.81 5.08
C PHE A 49 -12.05 -1.09 6.35
N PRO A 50 -12.40 -1.80 7.44
CA PRO A 50 -12.86 -1.19 8.69
C PRO A 50 -11.90 -0.14 9.27
N ALA A 51 -10.59 -0.28 9.04
CA ALA A 51 -9.61 0.72 9.45
C ALA A 51 -9.89 2.10 8.81
N LEU A 52 -10.33 2.15 7.55
CA LEU A 52 -10.61 3.40 6.82
C LEU A 52 -11.93 4.07 7.22
N ALA A 53 -12.73 3.44 8.11
CA ALA A 53 -13.91 4.07 8.70
C ALA A 53 -13.54 5.17 9.71
N ASN A 54 -12.35 5.11 10.30
CA ASN A 54 -11.90 6.04 11.32
C ASN A 54 -10.83 6.98 10.78
N VAL A 55 -10.96 8.28 11.08
CA VAL A 55 -9.89 9.25 10.82
C VAL A 55 -8.63 8.81 11.54
N GLY A 56 -7.51 8.77 10.82
CA GLY A 56 -6.23 8.26 11.30
C GLY A 56 -5.97 6.78 10.98
N GLY A 57 -6.98 6.04 10.51
CA GLY A 57 -6.83 4.64 10.13
C GLY A 57 -6.11 4.48 8.79
N ALA A 58 -5.36 3.39 8.66
CA ALA A 58 -4.63 3.07 7.44
C ALA A 58 -4.60 1.57 7.17
N VAL A 59 -4.50 1.22 5.89
CA VAL A 59 -4.40 -0.14 5.38
C VAL A 59 -3.16 -0.25 4.50
N LEU A 60 -2.40 -1.31 4.70
CA LEU A 60 -1.27 -1.71 3.87
C LEU A 60 -1.66 -2.99 3.13
N GLY A 61 -1.33 -3.06 1.86
CA GLY A 61 -1.42 -4.30 1.10
C GLY A 61 -0.77 -4.19 -0.27
N ARG A 62 -0.87 -5.24 -1.09
CA ARG A 62 -0.36 -5.26 -2.45
C ARG A 62 -1.48 -5.66 -3.40
N PRO A 63 -2.13 -4.71 -4.11
CA PRO A 63 -3.10 -5.08 -5.15
C PRO A 63 -2.41 -5.78 -6.32
N ASP A 64 -3.10 -6.78 -6.90
CA ASP A 64 -2.60 -7.48 -8.10
C ASP A 64 -2.42 -6.48 -9.25
N GLY A 65 -1.24 -6.49 -9.87
CA GLY A 65 -0.86 -5.57 -10.94
C GLY A 65 -0.49 -4.14 -10.49
N PHE A 66 -0.47 -3.83 -9.19
CA PHE A 66 -0.01 -2.53 -8.69
C PHE A 66 1.54 -2.49 -8.63
N PRO A 67 2.20 -1.33 -8.89
CA PRO A 67 3.66 -1.25 -8.98
C PRO A 67 4.46 -1.63 -7.72
N GLY A 68 3.80 -1.72 -6.56
CA GLY A 68 4.44 -2.01 -5.28
C GLY A 68 3.42 -2.15 -4.14
N PRO A 69 3.88 -2.26 -2.89
CA PRO A 69 2.98 -2.22 -1.75
C PRO A 69 2.35 -0.83 -1.64
N LEU A 70 1.04 -0.81 -1.43
CA LEU A 70 0.20 0.37 -1.37
C LEU A 70 -0.26 0.59 0.07
N LEU A 71 -0.13 1.84 0.53
CA LEU A 71 -0.72 2.29 1.78
C LEU A 71 -1.83 3.28 1.49
N VAL A 72 -3.01 3.02 2.04
CA VAL A 72 -4.18 3.90 1.95
C VAL A 72 -4.56 4.35 3.36
N ALA A 73 -4.74 5.65 3.57
CA ALA A 73 -5.02 6.22 4.88
C ALA A 73 -6.23 7.16 4.84
N ARG A 74 -6.98 7.19 5.95
CA ARG A 74 -8.13 8.06 6.17
C ARG A 74 -7.67 9.34 6.87
N LEU A 75 -7.67 10.46 6.16
CA LEU A 75 -7.19 11.76 6.64
C LEU A 75 -8.26 12.59 7.34
N ALA A 76 -9.52 12.49 6.90
CA ALA A 76 -10.61 13.32 7.41
C ALA A 76 -11.96 12.62 7.33
N ALA A 77 -12.96 13.11 8.06
CA ALA A 77 -14.35 12.74 7.86
C ALA A 77 -14.86 13.31 6.53
N GLY A 78 -15.92 12.74 5.96
CA GLY A 78 -16.51 13.19 4.70
C GLY A 78 -16.26 12.25 3.51
N THR A 79 -16.59 12.73 2.32
CA THR A 79 -16.65 11.94 1.08
C THR A 79 -15.78 12.50 -0.04
N THR A 80 -14.90 13.45 0.28
CA THR A 80 -14.05 14.15 -0.68
C THR A 80 -12.69 13.46 -0.82
N ALA A 81 -12.03 13.65 -1.96
CA ALA A 81 -10.76 12.99 -2.26
C ALA A 81 -9.63 13.35 -1.26
N ASP A 82 -9.64 14.54 -0.68
CA ASP A 82 -8.70 14.98 0.37
C ASP A 82 -8.91 14.26 1.72
N ALA A 83 -10.01 13.53 1.89
CA ALA A 83 -10.22 12.66 3.04
C ALA A 83 -9.41 11.35 2.98
N ILE A 84 -8.76 11.06 1.85
CA ILE A 84 -7.99 9.83 1.62
C ILE A 84 -6.59 10.16 1.09
N ALA A 85 -5.57 9.54 1.67
CA ALA A 85 -4.23 9.47 1.08
C ALA A 85 -3.98 8.08 0.53
N ALA A 86 -3.24 8.01 -0.57
CA ALA A 86 -2.63 6.79 -1.07
C ALA A 86 -1.16 7.05 -1.39
N VAL A 87 -0.27 6.24 -0.82
CA VAL A 87 1.18 6.38 -0.98
C VAL A 87 1.83 5.01 -1.18
N SER A 88 2.99 5.01 -1.82
CA SER A 88 3.85 3.83 -1.83
C SER A 88 4.26 3.50 -0.40
N ALA A 89 4.12 2.24 -0.02
CA ALA A 89 4.65 1.74 1.24
C ALA A 89 6.14 1.37 1.12
N VAL A 90 6.84 1.78 0.07
CA VAL A 90 8.30 1.54 -0.07
C VAL A 90 9.05 2.68 0.61
N CYS A 91 9.79 2.36 1.66
CA CYS A 91 10.60 3.34 2.37
C CYS A 91 11.71 3.89 1.46
N THR A 92 11.78 5.23 1.37
CA THR A 92 12.78 5.93 0.54
C THR A 92 14.22 5.83 1.05
N HIS A 93 14.46 5.22 2.21
CA HIS A 93 15.82 4.90 2.68
C HIS A 93 16.46 3.79 1.83
N LEU A 94 15.99 2.54 2.02
CA LEU A 94 16.56 1.33 1.40
C LEU A 94 15.48 0.32 0.96
N GLY A 95 14.25 0.79 0.78
CA GLY A 95 13.19 0.00 0.15
C GLY A 95 12.40 -0.96 1.05
N CYS A 96 12.62 -0.95 2.37
CA CYS A 96 11.77 -1.72 3.29
C CYS A 96 10.30 -1.28 3.21
N THR A 97 9.37 -2.20 3.45
CA THR A 97 7.94 -1.87 3.55
C THR A 97 7.66 -1.05 4.81
N VAL A 98 7.03 0.11 4.63
CA VAL A 98 6.51 1.00 5.69
C VAL A 98 5.18 0.47 6.18
N LEU A 99 4.96 0.49 7.50
CA LEU A 99 3.78 -0.03 8.15
C LEU A 99 2.97 1.10 8.81
N PRO A 100 1.63 0.98 8.93
CA PRO A 100 0.86 1.81 9.85
C PRO A 100 1.39 1.66 11.29
N GLY A 101 1.56 2.77 12.00
CA GLY A 101 2.05 2.80 13.37
C GLY A 101 1.39 3.88 14.21
N ALA A 102 1.82 4.01 15.47
CA ALA A 102 1.29 5.05 16.36
C ALA A 102 1.68 6.45 15.86
N GLY A 103 0.68 7.26 15.50
CA GLY A 103 0.88 8.64 15.05
C GLY A 103 1.28 8.81 13.58
N GLY A 104 1.18 7.77 12.75
CA GLY A 104 1.46 7.87 11.32
C GLY A 104 1.96 6.55 10.73
N LEU A 105 3.00 6.65 9.91
CA LEU A 105 3.62 5.52 9.20
C LEU A 105 5.06 5.34 9.68
N GLN A 106 5.48 4.09 9.88
CA GLN A 106 6.78 3.76 10.46
C GLN A 106 7.45 2.63 9.68
N CYS A 107 8.72 2.85 9.32
CA CYS A 107 9.57 1.83 8.72
C CYS A 107 10.25 1.02 9.84
N PRO A 108 10.01 -0.30 9.95
CA PRO A 108 10.53 -1.12 11.04
C PRO A 108 12.05 -1.38 10.93
N CYS A 109 12.67 -1.11 9.78
CA CYS A 109 14.08 -1.41 9.57
C CYS A 109 15.01 -0.44 10.30
N HIS A 110 14.75 0.87 10.22
CA HIS A 110 15.63 1.91 10.76
C HIS A 110 14.84 3.12 11.33
N ASP A 111 13.59 2.89 11.73
CA ASP A 111 12.69 3.87 12.35
C ASP A 111 12.50 5.18 11.54
N SER A 112 12.46 5.08 10.21
CA SER A 112 11.98 6.21 9.41
C SER A 112 10.49 6.41 9.63
N ARG A 113 10.06 7.64 9.90
CA ARG A 113 8.68 8.01 10.21
C ARG A 113 8.14 8.97 9.17
N PHE A 114 6.87 8.77 8.84
CA PHE A 114 6.12 9.59 7.90
C PHE A 114 4.75 9.89 8.51
N ASP A 115 4.13 11.00 8.14
CA ASP A 115 2.70 11.17 8.42
C ASP A 115 1.85 10.34 7.45
N LEU A 116 0.53 10.33 7.65
CA LEU A 116 -0.40 9.54 6.83
C LEU A 116 -0.47 9.98 5.36
N THR A 117 0.05 11.18 5.04
CA THR A 117 0.17 11.66 3.65
C THR A 117 1.47 11.20 2.99
N GLY A 118 2.32 10.47 3.73
CA GLY A 118 3.64 10.04 3.29
C GLY A 118 4.73 11.09 3.47
N ARG A 119 4.44 12.24 4.09
CA ARG A 119 5.46 13.27 4.34
C ARG A 119 6.47 12.76 5.35
N PHE A 120 7.76 12.89 5.03
CA PHE A 120 8.84 12.52 5.91
C PHE A 120 8.84 13.37 7.20
N LEU A 121 9.00 12.69 8.34
CA LEU A 121 9.07 13.30 9.66
C LEU A 121 10.41 13.05 10.33
N GLN A 122 10.94 11.84 10.25
CA GLN A 122 12.14 11.42 10.97
C GLN A 122 12.84 10.26 10.28
N GLY A 123 14.15 10.15 10.49
CA GLY A 123 14.93 8.94 10.22
C GLY A 123 15.87 9.08 9.03
N PRO A 124 16.46 7.97 8.57
CA PRO A 124 17.43 8.02 7.46
C PRO A 124 16.81 8.14 6.06
N ALA A 125 15.49 7.97 5.90
CA ALA A 125 14.81 8.03 4.60
C ALA A 125 14.99 9.37 3.86
N GLY A 126 15.03 10.49 4.58
CA GLY A 126 15.40 11.81 4.06
C GLY A 126 14.42 12.45 3.06
N THR A 127 13.44 11.70 2.52
CA THR A 127 12.47 12.18 1.52
C THR A 127 11.10 11.54 1.73
N ASN A 128 10.04 12.18 1.20
CA ASN A 128 8.65 11.71 1.33
C ASN A 128 8.42 10.38 0.60
N LEU A 129 7.43 9.61 1.06
CA LEU A 129 6.90 8.49 0.29
C LEU A 129 6.22 8.99 -0.98
N LEU A 130 6.27 8.17 -2.02
CA LEU A 130 5.73 8.48 -3.33
C LEU A 130 4.19 8.50 -3.29
N PRO A 131 3.52 9.63 -3.55
CA PRO A 131 2.06 9.71 -3.51
C PRO A 131 1.41 9.19 -4.80
N TYR A 132 0.19 8.65 -4.67
CA TYR A 132 -0.67 8.26 -5.78
C TYR A 132 -1.90 9.16 -5.86
N ALA A 133 -2.45 9.30 -7.08
CA ALA A 133 -3.70 10.02 -7.25
C ALA A 133 -4.89 9.19 -6.75
N VAL A 134 -5.72 9.83 -5.93
CA VAL A 134 -6.95 9.24 -5.37
C VAL A 134 -8.17 9.97 -5.89
N VAL A 135 -9.21 9.21 -6.20
CA VAL A 135 -10.60 9.67 -6.29
C VAL A 135 -11.40 8.94 -5.21
N PHE A 136 -12.28 9.67 -4.53
CA PHE A 136 -13.19 9.12 -3.54
C PHE A 136 -14.55 9.78 -3.73
N ASP A 137 -15.60 8.96 -3.85
CA ASP A 137 -16.99 9.41 -4.02
C ASP A 137 -17.83 9.26 -2.74
N GLY A 138 -17.20 8.86 -1.63
CA GLY A 138 -17.85 8.54 -0.37
C GLY A 138 -18.06 7.05 -0.13
N THR A 139 -18.02 6.23 -1.18
CA THR A 139 -18.22 4.77 -1.11
C THR A 139 -17.04 4.02 -1.69
N THR A 140 -16.50 4.48 -2.82
CA THR A 140 -15.45 3.81 -3.59
C THR A 140 -14.19 4.64 -3.58
N VAL A 141 -13.08 4.02 -3.18
CA VAL A 141 -11.74 4.60 -3.32
C VAL A 141 -11.12 4.07 -4.61
N THR A 142 -10.62 4.98 -5.45
CA THR A 142 -9.91 4.65 -6.68
C THR A 142 -8.52 5.25 -6.63
N VAL A 143 -7.49 4.42 -6.81
CA VAL A 143 -6.08 4.79 -6.75
C VAL A 143 -5.42 4.54 -8.12
N SER A 144 -4.81 5.57 -8.68
CA SER A 144 -4.02 5.45 -9.92
C SER A 144 -2.71 4.71 -9.69
N THR A 145 -2.30 3.84 -10.62
CA THR A 145 -0.97 3.22 -10.60
C THR A 145 0.13 4.21 -10.98
N THR A 146 -0.21 5.34 -11.59
CA THR A 146 0.74 6.40 -11.91
C THR A 146 0.92 7.32 -10.71
N PRO A 147 2.14 7.44 -10.17
CA PRO A 147 2.44 8.37 -9.09
C PRO A 147 2.11 9.83 -9.44
N ARG A 148 1.79 10.64 -8.43
CA ARG A 148 1.81 12.10 -8.59
C ARG A 148 3.26 12.57 -8.60
N ALA A 149 3.59 13.39 -9.59
CA ALA A 149 4.89 14.07 -9.69
C ALA A 149 5.05 15.13 -8.59
#